data_AF-A0A497GQ61-F1
#
_entry.id   AF-A0A497GQ61-F1
#
_cell.length_a   1.000
_cell.length_b   1.000
_cell.length_c   1.000
_cell.angle_alpha   90.00
_cell.angle_beta   90.00
_cell.angle_gamma   90.00
#
_symmetry.space_group_name_H-M   'P 1'
#
loop_
_entity.id
_entity.type
_entity.pdbx_description
1 polymer ?
#
loop_
_entity_poly.entity_id
_entity_poly.type
_entity_poly.pdbx_seq_one_letter_code
_entity_poly.pdbx_strand_id
1 'polypeptide(L)'
;MGYEALSLMVMLGNTMGFTLTYFLMGRAWKWTFPKATEASIVMAGIMSGLLFSLPGLIILLLLWDILPKRVKVYKLAPAWTPLTTCITLAVLFAAGLCYESLVLRRGIWSLLRYAFSESPRIICASLLGSALLAIVIVALDRLRVFHGHRVQFHEHKKET
;
A
#
# COMPACT_ATOMS: atom_id res chain seq x y z
N MET A 1 -17.53 -2.23 -4.54
CA MET A 1 -16.91 -2.25 -3.20
C MET A 1 -17.06 -0.87 -2.60
N GLY A 2 -17.33 -0.76 -1.29
CA GLY A 2 -17.37 0.52 -0.60
C GLY A 2 -15.97 1.14 -0.43
N TYR A 3 -15.91 2.45 -0.21
CA TYR A 3 -14.65 3.16 -0.02
C TYR A 3 -13.89 2.66 1.21
N GLU A 4 -14.58 2.41 2.32
CA GLU A 4 -13.96 1.91 3.56
C GLU A 4 -13.21 0.59 3.33
N ALA A 5 -13.87 -0.38 2.66
CA ALA A 5 -13.25 -1.64 2.31
C ALA A 5 -12.04 -1.47 1.39
N LEU A 6 -12.09 -0.52 0.44
CA LEU A 6 -10.94 -0.21 -0.40
C LEU A 6 -9.79 0.39 0.42
N SER A 7 -10.08 1.38 1.27
CA SER A 7 -9.07 2.06 2.07
C SER A 7 -8.34 1.08 2.98
N LEU A 8 -9.05 0.15 3.61
CA LEU A 8 -8.47 -0.88 4.45
C LEU A 8 -7.58 -1.84 3.65
N MET A 9 -8.02 -2.25 2.45
CA MET A 9 -7.19 -3.08 1.56
C MET A 9 -5.94 -2.36 1.08
N VAL A 10 -6.05 -1.09 0.75
CA VAL A 10 -4.91 -0.26 0.34
C VAL A 10 -3.92 -0.08 1.49
N MET A 11 -4.40 0.26 2.68
CA MET A 11 -3.57 0.38 3.88
C MET A 11 -2.87 -0.94 4.20
N LEU A 12 -3.59 -2.07 4.14
CA LEU A 12 -3.00 -3.40 4.35
C LEU A 12 -1.96 -3.73 3.28
N GLY A 13 -2.26 -3.49 2.00
CA GLY A 13 -1.33 -3.71 0.90
C GLY A 13 -0.03 -2.92 1.08
N ASN A 14 -0.14 -1.61 1.31
CA ASN A 14 1.02 -0.75 1.51
C ASN A 14 1.78 -1.10 2.80
N THR A 15 1.12 -1.33 3.94
CA THR A 15 1.80 -1.74 5.18
C THR A 15 2.54 -3.06 5.02
N MET A 16 1.96 -4.07 4.37
CA MET A 16 2.65 -5.32 4.06
C MET A 16 3.84 -5.11 3.13
N GLY A 17 3.66 -4.34 2.06
CA GLY A 17 4.71 -4.06 1.08
C GLY A 17 5.90 -3.31 1.65
N PHE A 18 5.64 -2.23 2.38
CA PHE A 18 6.69 -1.47 3.07
C PHE A 18 7.35 -2.29 4.16
N THR A 19 6.60 -2.98 5.02
CA THR A 19 7.19 -3.82 6.08
C THR A 19 8.10 -4.90 5.50
N LEU A 20 7.67 -5.60 4.44
CA LEU A 20 8.50 -6.61 3.80
C LEU A 20 9.73 -5.97 3.13
N THR A 21 9.59 -4.81 2.50
CA THR A 21 10.74 -4.10 1.90
C THR A 21 11.76 -3.70 2.95
N TYR A 22 11.32 -3.12 4.06
CA TYR A 22 12.19 -2.74 5.18
C TYR A 22 12.83 -3.94 5.87
N PHE A 23 12.11 -5.05 5.99
CA PHE A 23 12.66 -6.30 6.52
C PHE A 23 13.75 -6.87 5.61
N LEU A 24 13.50 -6.93 4.29
CA LEU A 24 14.49 -7.38 3.30
C LEU A 24 15.72 -6.46 3.25
N MET A 25 15.51 -5.15 3.37
CA MET A 25 16.57 -4.15 3.47
C MET A 25 17.24 -4.11 4.84
N GLY A 26 16.66 -4.76 5.86
CA GLY A 26 17.13 -4.73 7.24
C GLY A 26 18.58 -5.20 7.41
N ARG A 27 19.09 -6.07 6.53
CA ARG A 27 20.54 -6.40 6.51
C ARG A 27 21.42 -5.21 6.11
N ALA A 28 21.01 -4.42 5.12
CA ALA A 28 21.68 -3.18 4.74
C ALA A 28 21.49 -2.09 5.82
N TRP A 29 20.35 -2.09 6.49
CA TRP A 29 20.03 -1.10 7.51
C TRP A 29 20.71 -1.34 8.86
N LYS A 30 21.01 -2.59 9.23
CA LYS A 30 21.88 -2.89 10.39
C LYS A 30 23.28 -2.28 10.27
N TRP A 31 23.75 -1.99 9.05
CA TRP A 31 25.00 -1.26 8.83
C TRP A 31 24.85 0.25 9.08
N THR A 32 23.71 0.84 8.73
CA THR A 32 23.42 2.27 8.90
C THR A 32 22.98 2.60 10.33
N PHE A 33 22.25 1.69 10.98
CA PHE A 33 21.70 1.83 12.33
C PHE A 33 21.97 0.56 13.14
N PRO A 34 23.19 0.39 13.70
CA PRO A 34 23.61 -0.83 14.38
C PRO A 34 22.82 -1.16 15.66
N LYS A 35 22.05 -0.20 16.19
CA LYS A 35 21.17 -0.38 17.36
C LYS A 35 19.70 -0.62 17.02
N ALA A 36 19.33 -0.66 15.74
CA ALA A 36 17.95 -0.89 15.33
C ALA A 36 17.53 -2.33 15.65
N THR A 37 16.50 -2.47 16.49
CA THR A 37 15.88 -3.77 16.79
C THR A 37 15.00 -4.19 15.62
N GLU A 38 14.74 -5.49 15.45
CA GLU A 38 13.85 -5.98 14.39
C GLU A 38 12.44 -5.40 14.52
N ALA A 39 11.96 -5.21 15.76
CA ALA A 39 10.71 -4.52 16.06
C ALA A 39 10.69 -3.08 15.52
N SER A 40 11.79 -2.33 15.64
CA SER A 40 11.88 -0.96 15.12
C SER A 40 11.82 -0.91 13.59
N ILE A 41 12.39 -1.90 12.90
CA ILE A 41 12.34 -2.02 11.43
C ILE A 41 10.90 -2.31 10.98
N VAL A 42 10.22 -3.22 11.67
CA VAL A 42 8.81 -3.55 11.40
C VAL A 42 7.92 -2.32 11.63
N MET A 43 8.10 -1.63 12.75
CA MET A 43 7.33 -0.40 13.06
C MET A 43 7.58 0.71 12.02
N ALA A 44 8.83 0.88 11.55
CA ALA A 44 9.14 1.83 10.49
C ALA A 44 8.43 1.47 9.18
N GLY A 45 8.34 0.19 8.85
CA GLY A 45 7.61 -0.31 7.68
C GLY A 45 6.11 -0.08 7.77
N ILE A 46 5.50 -0.40 8.91
CA ILE A 46 4.07 -0.12 9.16
C ILE A 46 3.80 1.37 9.06
N MET A 47 4.63 2.20 9.69
CA MET A 47 4.44 3.64 9.69
C MET A 47 4.61 4.25 8.30
N SER A 48 5.62 3.80 7.55
CA SER A 48 5.79 4.21 6.16
C SER A 48 4.58 3.82 5.31
N GLY A 49 4.10 2.58 5.43
CA GLY A 49 2.93 2.12 4.70
C GLY A 49 1.68 2.96 4.98
N LEU A 50 1.43 3.33 6.24
CA LEU A 50 0.33 4.21 6.60
C LEU A 50 0.52 5.64 6.05
N LEU A 51 1.70 6.22 6.23
CA LEU A 51 2.02 7.56 5.74
C LEU A 51 1.88 7.68 4.22
N PHE A 52 2.34 6.67 3.47
CA PHE A 52 2.24 6.67 2.01
C PHE A 52 0.84 6.31 1.48
N SER A 53 -0.07 5.84 2.35
CA SER A 53 -1.47 5.56 1.99
C SER A 53 -2.39 6.75 2.21
N LEU A 54 -2.21 7.50 3.30
CA LEU A 54 -3.21 8.47 3.76
C LEU A 54 -3.47 9.62 2.77
N PRO A 55 -2.47 10.37 2.25
CA PRO A 55 -2.74 11.49 1.34
C PRO A 55 -3.42 11.03 0.04
N GLY A 56 -2.97 9.91 -0.52
CA GLY A 56 -3.56 9.30 -1.71
C GLY A 56 -5.00 8.86 -1.49
N LEU A 57 -5.31 8.30 -0.31
CA LEU A 57 -6.66 7.92 0.08
C LEU A 57 -7.56 9.15 0.28
N ILE A 58 -7.08 10.22 0.92
CA ILE A 58 -7.85 11.45 1.09
C ILE A 58 -8.26 12.03 -0.27
N ILE A 59 -7.35 12.07 -1.23
CA ILE A 59 -7.68 12.51 -2.60
C ILE A 59 -8.65 11.54 -3.27
N LEU A 60 -8.46 10.23 -3.07
CA LEU A 60 -9.35 9.23 -3.62
C LEU A 60 -10.77 9.32 -3.04
N LEU A 61 -10.93 9.70 -1.77
CA LEU A 61 -12.22 9.95 -1.13
C LEU A 61 -12.95 11.09 -1.84
N LEU A 62 -12.26 12.21 -2.11
CA LEU A 62 -12.83 13.36 -2.82
C LEU A 62 -13.26 13.01 -4.24
N LEU A 63 -12.54 12.10 -4.90
CA LEU A 63 -12.83 11.64 -6.25
C LEU A 63 -13.73 10.41 -6.30
N TRP A 64 -14.15 9.88 -5.15
CA TRP A 64 -14.78 8.57 -5.07
C TRP A 64 -16.09 8.53 -5.86
N ASP A 65 -16.91 9.57 -5.76
CA ASP A 65 -18.22 9.62 -6.41
C ASP A 65 -18.12 9.78 -7.94
N ILE A 66 -17.02 10.33 -8.43
CA ILE A 66 -16.75 10.55 -9.85
C ILE A 66 -16.30 9.23 -10.53
N LEU A 67 -15.71 8.30 -9.77
CA LEU A 67 -15.15 7.07 -10.33
C LEU A 67 -16.24 6.10 -10.84
N PRO A 68 -16.04 5.50 -12.04
CA PRO A 68 -17.01 4.58 -12.62
C PRO A 68 -17.14 3.30 -11.79
N LYS A 69 -18.35 2.74 -11.72
CA LYS A 69 -18.60 1.49 -10.96
C LYS A 69 -17.69 0.32 -11.38
N ARG A 70 -17.22 0.32 -12.63
CA ARG A 70 -16.31 -0.70 -13.19
C ARG A 70 -14.94 -0.76 -12.52
N VAL A 71 -14.44 0.34 -11.96
CA VAL A 71 -13.14 0.37 -11.27
C VAL A 71 -13.26 0.10 -9.77
N LYS A 72 -14.46 0.20 -9.21
CA LYS A 72 -14.78 -0.04 -7.78
C LYS A 72 -14.93 -1.53 -7.45
N VAL A 73 -14.30 -2.41 -8.23
CA VAL A 73 -14.42 -3.87 -8.11
C VAL A 73 -13.35 -4.40 -7.16
N TYR A 74 -13.74 -5.32 -6.27
CA TYR A 74 -12.84 -5.92 -5.27
C TYR A 74 -11.57 -6.54 -5.89
N LYS A 75 -11.69 -7.18 -7.05
CA LYS A 75 -10.55 -7.78 -7.77
C LYS A 75 -9.49 -6.76 -8.21
N LEU A 76 -9.87 -5.49 -8.33
CA LEU A 76 -8.95 -4.40 -8.67
C LEU A 76 -8.31 -3.75 -7.44
N ALA A 77 -8.66 -4.17 -6.22
CA ALA A 77 -8.09 -3.65 -4.97
C ALA A 77 -6.55 -3.59 -4.98
N PRO A 78 -5.81 -4.60 -5.49
CA PRO A 78 -4.35 -4.52 -5.59
C PRO A 78 -3.86 -3.32 -6.40
N ALA A 79 -4.47 -3.02 -7.53
CA ALA A 79 -4.06 -1.92 -8.41
C ALA A 79 -4.22 -0.53 -7.76
N TRP A 80 -5.08 -0.40 -6.74
CA TRP A 80 -5.25 0.85 -6.00
C TRP A 80 -4.08 1.15 -5.06
N THR A 81 -3.29 0.14 -4.66
CA THR A 81 -2.11 0.34 -3.78
C THR A 81 -1.00 1.17 -4.44
N PRO A 82 -0.49 0.85 -5.65
CA PRO A 82 0.49 1.72 -6.30
C PRO A 82 -0.12 3.05 -6.74
N LEU A 83 -1.40 3.08 -7.13
CA LEU A 83 -2.05 4.33 -7.53
C LEU A 83 -2.11 5.33 -6.38
N THR A 84 -2.57 4.91 -5.21
CA THR A 84 -2.62 5.78 -4.02
C THR A 84 -1.23 6.21 -3.57
N THR A 85 -0.23 5.32 -3.67
CA THR A 85 1.17 5.67 -3.39
C THR A 85 1.70 6.73 -4.35
N CYS A 86 1.42 6.63 -5.64
CA CYS A 86 1.79 7.63 -6.64
C CYS A 86 1.13 8.98 -6.38
N ILE A 87 -0.16 8.98 -6.02
CA ILE A 87 -0.87 10.22 -5.65
C ILE A 87 -0.21 10.83 -4.40
N THR A 88 0.10 10.03 -3.38
CA THR A 88 0.79 10.51 -2.18
C THR A 88 2.15 11.10 -2.52
N LEU A 89 2.95 10.45 -3.37
CA LEU A 89 4.23 10.99 -3.82
C LEU A 89 4.08 12.35 -4.50
N ALA A 90 3.06 12.51 -5.36
CA ALA A 90 2.79 13.79 -6.01
C ALA A 90 2.42 14.90 -5.00
N VAL A 91 1.62 14.56 -3.98
CA VAL A 91 1.27 15.50 -2.90
C VAL A 91 2.50 15.90 -2.09
N LEU A 92 3.33 14.93 -1.68
CA LEU A 92 4.54 15.19 -0.91
C LEU A 92 5.55 16.00 -1.72
N PHE A 93 5.64 15.74 -3.02
CA PHE A 93 6.48 16.53 -3.92
C PHE A 93 6.03 17.98 -4.02
N ALA A 94 4.72 18.22 -4.22
CA ALA A 94 4.15 19.56 -4.22
C ALA A 94 4.35 20.28 -2.88
N ALA A 95 4.12 19.58 -1.76
CA ALA A 95 4.35 20.12 -0.42
C ALA A 95 5.83 20.48 -0.19
N GLY A 96 6.76 19.64 -0.68
CA GLY A 96 8.20 19.89 -0.62
C GLY A 96 8.61 21.14 -1.42
N LEU A 97 8.02 21.35 -2.60
CA LEU A 97 8.24 22.56 -3.40
C LEU A 97 7.74 23.81 -2.67
N CYS A 98 6.55 23.75 -2.07
CA CYS A 98 6.02 24.85 -1.26
C CYS A 98 6.89 25.14 -0.04
N TYR A 99 7.40 24.10 0.62
CA TYR A 99 8.27 24.27 1.79
C TYR A 99 9.62 24.91 1.44
N GLU A 100 10.24 24.48 0.33
CA GLU A 100 11.50 25.08 -0.14
C GLU A 100 11.32 26.54 -0.59
N SER A 101 10.20 26.87 -1.23
CA SER A 101 9.93 28.25 -1.67
C SER A 101 9.65 29.20 -0.50
N LEU A 102 9.11 28.69 0.61
CA LEU A 102 8.73 29.48 1.79
C LEU A 102 9.81 29.55 2.87
N VAL A 103 10.60 28.49 3.08
CA VAL A 103 11.42 28.34 4.30
C VAL A 103 12.91 28.23 4.03
N LEU A 104 13.34 27.34 3.13
CA LEU A 104 14.75 26.93 3.06
C LEU A 104 15.54 27.61 1.93
N ARG A 105 14.88 28.13 0.87
CA ARG A 105 15.53 28.68 -0.33
C ARG A 105 16.63 27.76 -0.91
N ARG A 106 16.64 26.46 -0.61
CA ARG A 106 17.57 25.53 -1.23
C ARG A 106 17.04 25.23 -2.63
N GLY A 107 17.95 25.15 -3.59
CA GLY A 107 17.58 25.05 -5.00
C GLY A 107 16.69 23.85 -5.27
N ILE A 108 15.63 24.06 -6.06
CA ILE A 108 14.63 23.07 -6.51
C ILE A 108 15.28 21.74 -6.97
N TRP A 109 16.49 21.82 -7.50
CA TRP A 109 17.31 20.69 -7.94
C TRP A 109 17.66 19.68 -6.84
N SER A 110 17.89 20.08 -5.58
CA SER A 110 18.18 19.11 -4.51
C SER A 110 16.93 18.32 -4.10
N LEU A 111 15.78 18.99 -4.06
CA LEU A 111 14.48 18.35 -3.78
C LEU A 111 14.14 17.35 -4.89
N LEU A 112 14.28 17.76 -6.16
CA LEU A 112 14.09 16.87 -7.31
C LEU A 112 14.99 15.64 -7.23
N ARG A 113 16.29 15.84 -6.98
CA ARG A 113 17.25 14.74 -6.91
C ARG A 113 16.91 13.75 -5.79
N TYR A 114 16.51 14.24 -4.62
CA TYR A 114 16.09 13.40 -3.51
C TYR A 114 14.80 12.64 -3.84
N ALA A 115 13.78 13.34 -4.35
CA ALA A 115 12.51 12.72 -4.74
C ALA A 115 12.72 11.61 -5.76
N PHE A 116 13.46 11.86 -6.85
CA PHE A 116 13.73 10.85 -7.88
C PHE A 116 14.60 9.68 -7.39
N SER A 117 15.46 9.90 -6.40
CA SER A 117 16.28 8.83 -5.82
C SER A 117 15.46 7.86 -4.96
N GLU A 118 14.48 8.36 -4.19
CA GLU A 118 13.69 7.52 -3.28
C GLU A 118 12.38 6.99 -3.90
N SER A 119 11.84 7.67 -4.92
CA SER A 119 10.61 7.25 -5.62
C SER A 119 10.62 5.80 -6.09
N PRO A 120 11.69 5.26 -6.71
CA PRO A 120 11.70 3.88 -7.18
C PRO A 120 11.55 2.87 -6.05
N ARG A 121 12.15 3.14 -4.88
CA ARG A 121 12.06 2.25 -3.71
C ARG A 121 10.64 2.24 -3.15
N ILE A 122 10.03 3.42 -3.06
CA ILE A 122 8.66 3.61 -2.59
C ILE A 122 7.66 2.90 -3.53
N ILE A 123 7.83 3.07 -4.84
CA ILE A 123 6.99 2.41 -5.85
C ILE A 123 7.19 0.88 -5.80
N CYS A 124 8.43 0.39 -5.72
CA CYS A 124 8.70 -1.04 -5.57
C CYS A 124 8.07 -1.63 -4.31
N ALA A 125 8.16 -0.93 -3.18
CA ALA A 125 7.52 -1.36 -1.94
C ALA A 125 5.99 -1.49 -2.08
N SER A 126 5.37 -0.52 -2.75
CA SER A 126 3.93 -0.56 -3.00
C SER A 126 3.52 -1.66 -3.99
N LEU A 127 4.30 -1.89 -5.05
CA LEU A 127 4.07 -3.00 -5.99
C LEU A 127 4.18 -4.37 -5.31
N LEU A 128 5.14 -4.51 -4.42
CA LEU A 128 5.33 -5.72 -3.62
C LEU A 128 4.14 -5.92 -2.66
N GLY A 129 3.63 -4.83 -2.07
CA GLY A 129 2.36 -4.81 -1.33
C GLY A 129 1.14 -5.22 -2.16
N SER A 130 1.03 -4.69 -3.38
CA SER A 130 0.00 -5.06 -4.36
C SER A 130 0.04 -6.56 -4.67
N ALA A 131 1.23 -7.11 -4.91
CA ALA A 131 1.41 -8.53 -5.20
C ALA A 131 0.98 -9.41 -4.01
N LEU A 132 1.40 -9.07 -2.80
CA LEU A 132 0.98 -9.76 -1.57
C LEU A 132 -0.53 -9.73 -1.40
N LEU A 133 -1.13 -8.54 -1.58
CA LEU A 133 -2.59 -8.39 -1.48
C LEU A 133 -3.32 -9.23 -2.52
N ALA A 134 -2.82 -9.29 -3.76
CA ALA A 134 -3.38 -10.14 -4.81
C ALA A 134 -3.33 -11.63 -4.43
N ILE A 135 -2.21 -12.11 -3.86
CA ILE A 135 -2.08 -13.48 -3.37
C ILE A 135 -3.11 -13.77 -2.28
N VAL A 136 -3.28 -12.87 -1.31
CA VAL A 136 -4.26 -13.02 -0.23
C VAL A 136 -5.68 -13.08 -0.78
N ILE A 137 -6.03 -12.22 -1.73
CA ILE A 137 -7.34 -12.22 -2.39
C ILE A 137 -7.60 -13.56 -3.08
N VAL A 138 -6.64 -14.05 -3.85
CA VAL A 138 -6.76 -15.35 -4.54
C VAL A 138 -6.88 -16.51 -3.56
N ALA A 139 -6.11 -16.50 -2.47
CA ALA A 139 -6.18 -17.52 -1.43
C ALA A 139 -7.56 -17.54 -0.73
N LEU A 140 -8.10 -16.38 -0.41
CA LEU A 140 -9.44 -16.25 0.18
C LEU A 140 -10.55 -16.72 -0.78
N ASP A 141 -10.45 -16.39 -2.06
CA ASP A 141 -11.41 -16.86 -3.07
C ASP A 141 -11.38 -18.38 -3.18
N ARG A 142 -10.20 -19.01 -3.18
CA ARG A 142 -10.06 -20.47 -3.19
C ARG A 142 -10.67 -21.10 -1.93
N LEU A 143 -10.39 -20.55 -0.75
CA LEU A 143 -10.93 -21.05 0.52
C LEU A 143 -12.46 -20.97 0.59
N ARG A 144 -13.05 -19.90 0.04
CA ARG A 144 -14.52 -19.74 -0.06
C ARG A 144 -15.15 -20.80 -0.95
N VAL A 145 -14.54 -21.12 -2.10
CA VAL A 145 -14.99 -22.20 -2.98
C VAL A 145 -14.93 -23.55 -2.27
N PHE A 146 -13.85 -23.83 -1.53
CA PHE A 146 -13.72 -25.06 -0.75
C PHE A 146 -14.76 -25.19 0.36
N HIS A 147 -15.09 -24.10 1.06
CA HIS A 147 -16.15 -24.11 2.07
C HIS A 147 -17.55 -24.25 1.44
N GLY A 148 -17.82 -23.58 0.32
CA GLY A 148 -19.10 -23.71 -0.40
C GLY A 148 -19.37 -25.14 -0.86
N HIS A 149 -18.34 -25.83 -1.37
CA HIS A 149 -18.44 -27.25 -1.69
C HIS A 149 -18.73 -28.12 -0.46
N ARG A 150 -18.06 -27.89 0.68
CA ARG A 150 -18.31 -28.68 1.91
C ARG A 150 -19.73 -28.53 2.47
N VAL A 151 -20.35 -27.35 2.33
CA VAL A 151 -21.73 -27.13 2.77
C VAL A 151 -22.71 -27.91 1.90
N GLN A 152 -22.53 -27.89 0.57
CA GLN A 152 -23.35 -28.69 -0.35
C GLN A 152 -23.21 -30.21 -0.13
N PHE A 153 -22.00 -30.70 0.14
CA PHE A 153 -21.79 -32.12 0.48
C PHE A 153 -22.44 -32.53 1.82
N HIS A 154 -22.60 -31.60 2.76
CA HIS A 154 -23.25 -31.88 4.04
C HIS A 154 -24.77 -31.85 3.97
N GLU A 155 -25.37 -31.05 3.10
CA GLU A 155 -26.82 -31.08 2.84
C GLU A 155 -27.21 -32.37 2.10
N HIS A 156 -26.44 -32.76 1.09
CA HIS A 156 -26.75 -33.97 0.32
C HIS A 156 -26.65 -35.27 1.13
N LYS A 157 -25.89 -35.27 2.23
CA LYS A 157 -25.73 -36.42 3.14
C LYS A 157 -26.78 -36.48 4.26
N LYS A 158 -27.62 -35.44 4.41
CA LYS A 158 -28.75 -35.46 5.36
C LYS A 158 -30.06 -35.95 4.73
N GLU A 159 -30.11 -36.06 3.40
CA GLU A 159 -31.28 -36.50 2.63
C GLU A 159 -31.20 -37.97 2.18
N THR A 160 -30.15 -38.70 2.58
CA THR A 160 -29.98 -40.16 2.39
C THR A 160 -29.83 -40.84 3.73
#